data_AF-A0A7S2UFG2-F1
#
_entry.id   AF-A0A7S2UFG2-F1
#
_cell.length_a   1.000
_cell.length_b   1.000
_cell.length_c   1.000
_cell.angle_alpha   90.00
_cell.angle_beta   90.00
_cell.angle_gamma   90.00
#
_symmetry.space_group_name_H-M   'P 1'
#
loop_
_entity.id
_entity.type
_entity.pdbx_description
1 polymer ?
#
loop_
_entity_poly.entity_id
_entity_poly.type
_entity_poly.pdbx_seq_one_letter_code
_entity_poly.pdbx_strand_id
1 'polypeptide(L)'
;MVAKKMVRPWCRRRCEWYGIGIVWVALVVALLECVEGFGVSQQRNAFQSPMRTTRLQLFFPRETQGESSQQGRKTRVPPNCLQELSEPSLSLPFRVELLDHTNNNKGYSSSSAQTSASNELETTVGSEEDAMAKSISGTITTTLTASESKVEGESSSAKTTLWVRQMRDEDLAQVVQMCVLEFGSQVPEKKPNMSAQDMIDYVFSQYENAILALIIWLGMSQRIQRRVLGEDSIKNQGAESSNMMYPPDHNVVCLSTGNGIDNIEDEVVLGIAEVSLQPLNPERSSPPYVLSHWFKEFMGNMIKDQPWGPYVSNVLVRDECRGEGYSKLLMASCEGLARQWGYDTITLHVDADMVSGQAAQGLYKQLGYKGLVLDKFLKKSKFQWMGPEMANLGLYMVEGIPLLYLQKKLNNLNQSSS
;
A
#
# COMPACT_ATOMS: atom_id res chain seq x y z
N MET A 1 -27.04 -16.53 47.56
CA MET A 1 -25.79 -15.97 46.99
C MET A 1 -24.91 -17.06 46.34
N VAL A 2 -25.48 -17.95 45.50
CA VAL A 2 -24.75 -19.07 44.83
C VAL A 2 -25.32 -19.34 43.41
N ALA A 3 -25.60 -18.30 42.62
CA ALA A 3 -26.16 -18.47 41.27
C ALA A 3 -25.56 -17.53 40.20
N LYS A 4 -24.33 -17.04 40.39
CA LYS A 4 -23.65 -16.14 39.43
C LYS A 4 -22.36 -16.70 38.81
N LYS A 5 -21.98 -17.96 39.06
CA LYS A 5 -20.66 -18.50 38.66
C LYS A 5 -20.65 -19.50 37.48
N MET A 6 -21.77 -19.77 36.82
CA MET A 6 -21.82 -20.79 35.75
C MET A 6 -22.16 -20.30 34.33
N VAL A 7 -22.41 -19.00 34.12
CA VAL A 7 -22.84 -18.51 32.77
C VAL A 7 -21.67 -18.09 31.87
N ARG A 8 -20.45 -17.90 32.40
CA ARG A 8 -19.30 -17.40 31.61
C ARG A 8 -18.60 -18.41 30.68
N PRO A 9 -18.55 -19.74 30.93
CA PRO A 9 -17.87 -20.66 30.00
C PRO A 9 -18.71 -21.04 28.77
N TRP A 10 -20.03 -20.82 28.82
CA TRP A 10 -20.95 -21.31 27.78
C TRP A 10 -21.04 -20.40 26.55
N CYS A 11 -20.83 -19.08 26.71
CA CYS A 11 -20.77 -18.16 25.57
C CYS A 11 -19.46 -18.25 24.77
N ARG A 12 -18.33 -18.64 25.38
CA ARG A 12 -17.04 -18.66 24.67
C ARG A 12 -16.94 -19.76 23.62
N ARG A 13 -17.53 -20.94 23.89
CA ARG A 13 -17.53 -22.06 22.94
C ARG A 13 -18.47 -21.84 21.75
N ARG A 14 -19.60 -21.14 21.89
CA ARG A 14 -20.49 -20.89 20.73
C ARG A 14 -19.91 -19.90 19.73
N CYS A 15 -19.13 -18.90 20.16
CA CYS A 15 -18.45 -17.97 19.24
C CYS A 15 -17.42 -18.68 18.33
N GLU A 16 -16.77 -19.75 18.79
CA GLU A 16 -15.85 -20.56 17.98
C GLU A 16 -16.59 -21.29 16.84
N TRP A 17 -17.80 -21.82 17.10
CA TRP A 17 -18.58 -22.54 16.07
C TRP A 17 -19.22 -21.62 15.02
N TYR A 18 -19.67 -20.42 15.40
CA TYR A 18 -20.16 -19.43 14.42
C TYR A 18 -19.02 -18.86 13.57
N GLY A 19 -17.82 -18.70 14.14
CA GLY A 19 -16.62 -18.36 13.38
C GLY A 19 -16.26 -19.43 12.35
N ILE A 20 -16.30 -20.71 12.73
CA ILE A 20 -16.04 -21.84 11.81
C ILE A 20 -17.09 -21.89 10.69
N GLY A 21 -18.36 -21.63 10.99
CA GLY A 21 -19.43 -21.63 9.98
C GLY A 21 -19.30 -20.51 8.95
N ILE A 22 -19.00 -19.29 9.38
CA ILE A 22 -18.79 -18.14 8.47
C ILE A 22 -17.51 -18.33 7.65
N VAL A 23 -16.44 -18.82 8.27
CA VAL A 23 -15.20 -19.19 7.56
C VAL A 23 -15.46 -20.30 6.55
N TRP A 24 -16.30 -21.29 6.87
CA TRP A 24 -16.68 -22.35 5.92
C TRP A 24 -17.48 -21.83 4.74
N VAL A 25 -18.45 -20.93 4.96
CA VAL A 25 -19.22 -20.34 3.86
C VAL A 25 -18.33 -19.47 2.98
N ALA A 26 -17.45 -18.65 3.57
CA ALA A 26 -16.48 -17.85 2.83
C ALA A 26 -15.48 -18.73 2.06
N LEU A 27 -15.01 -19.83 2.66
CA LEU A 27 -14.13 -20.81 2.03
C LEU A 27 -14.82 -21.55 0.88
N VAL A 28 -16.09 -21.93 1.04
CA VAL A 28 -16.89 -22.59 -0.01
C VAL A 28 -17.14 -21.63 -1.17
N VAL A 29 -17.47 -20.37 -0.91
CA VAL A 29 -17.63 -19.35 -1.96
C VAL A 29 -16.30 -19.11 -2.68
N ALA A 30 -15.19 -18.94 -1.95
CA ALA A 30 -13.87 -18.74 -2.54
C ALA A 30 -13.40 -19.96 -3.36
N LEU A 31 -13.70 -21.19 -2.91
CA LEU A 31 -13.41 -22.42 -3.64
C LEU A 31 -14.27 -22.55 -4.90
N LEU A 32 -15.55 -22.17 -4.85
CA LEU A 32 -16.43 -22.18 -6.02
C LEU A 32 -15.97 -21.16 -7.08
N GLU A 33 -15.60 -19.94 -6.68
CA GLU A 33 -15.04 -18.93 -7.58
C GLU A 33 -13.68 -19.34 -8.17
N CYS A 34 -12.84 -19.99 -7.36
CA CYS A 34 -11.56 -20.53 -7.84
C CYS A 34 -11.76 -21.66 -8.86
N VAL A 35 -12.76 -22.52 -8.69
CA VAL A 35 -13.06 -23.63 -9.62
C VAL A 35 -13.66 -23.10 -10.94
N GLU A 36 -14.50 -22.08 -10.90
CA GLU A 36 -15.06 -21.46 -12.12
C GLU A 36 -14.01 -20.64 -12.91
N GLY A 37 -12.95 -20.18 -12.24
CA GLY A 37 -11.78 -19.56 -12.90
C GLY A 37 -10.91 -20.53 -13.72
N PHE A 38 -11.06 -21.85 -13.53
CA PHE A 38 -10.33 -22.89 -14.26
C PHE A 38 -11.18 -23.53 -15.38
N GLY A 39 -11.62 -22.69 -16.31
CA GLY A 39 -11.82 -23.11 -17.70
C GLY A 39 -13.17 -23.73 -18.06
N VAL A 40 -14.13 -22.88 -18.41
CA VAL A 40 -15.01 -23.09 -19.58
C VAL A 40 -15.22 -21.73 -20.25
N SER A 41 -14.62 -21.56 -21.43
CA SER A 41 -14.97 -20.48 -22.37
C SER A 41 -16.39 -20.70 -22.88
N GLN A 42 -17.39 -20.15 -22.19
CA GLN A 42 -18.78 -20.16 -22.66
C GLN A 42 -19.13 -18.79 -23.26
N GLN A 43 -19.26 -18.73 -24.58
CA GLN A 43 -19.99 -17.68 -25.27
C GLN A 43 -21.43 -17.64 -24.74
N ARG A 44 -21.79 -16.59 -24.00
CA ARG A 44 -23.19 -16.22 -23.76
C ARG A 44 -23.40 -14.78 -24.19
N ASN A 45 -24.06 -14.63 -25.33
CA ASN A 45 -24.68 -13.39 -25.78
C ASN A 45 -26.03 -13.17 -25.06
N ALA A 46 -26.32 -11.90 -24.79
CA ALA A 46 -27.65 -11.31 -24.71
C ALA A 46 -28.61 -11.83 -23.62
N PHE A 47 -28.35 -11.48 -22.36
CA PHE A 47 -29.36 -10.96 -21.40
C PHE A 47 -28.63 -10.54 -20.11
N GLN A 48 -27.83 -9.47 -20.19
CA GLN A 48 -27.31 -8.82 -18.99
C GLN A 48 -28.26 -7.69 -18.62
N SER A 49 -29.12 -7.94 -17.62
CA SER A 49 -29.53 -6.88 -16.72
C SER A 49 -28.26 -6.18 -16.22
N PRO A 50 -28.22 -4.84 -16.10
CA PRO A 50 -27.09 -4.14 -15.49
C PRO A 50 -27.13 -4.39 -13.98
N MET A 51 -26.93 -5.64 -13.54
CA MET A 51 -26.23 -5.82 -12.28
C MET A 51 -24.90 -5.12 -12.50
N ARG A 52 -24.76 -3.94 -11.88
CA ARG A 52 -23.49 -3.26 -11.71
C ARG A 52 -22.58 -4.31 -11.13
N THR A 53 -21.72 -4.89 -11.95
CA THR A 53 -20.82 -5.96 -11.53
C THR A 53 -20.00 -5.37 -10.41
N THR A 54 -20.31 -5.73 -9.15
CA THR A 54 -19.56 -5.42 -7.93
C THR A 54 -18.24 -6.20 -7.91
N ARG A 55 -17.66 -6.40 -9.10
CA ARG A 55 -16.29 -6.85 -9.28
C ARG A 55 -15.42 -5.76 -8.67
N LEU A 56 -14.44 -6.19 -7.88
CA LEU A 56 -13.27 -5.42 -7.50
C LEU A 56 -12.59 -4.89 -8.78
N GLN A 57 -13.19 -3.88 -9.41
CA GLN A 57 -12.56 -3.12 -10.46
C GLN A 57 -11.35 -2.48 -9.80
N LEU A 58 -10.19 -2.84 -10.36
CA LEU A 58 -8.89 -2.39 -9.90
C LEU A 58 -8.94 -0.88 -9.64
N PHE A 59 -8.44 -0.57 -8.46
CA PHE A 59 -8.73 0.57 -7.62
C PHE A 59 -8.30 1.90 -8.26
N PHE A 60 -9.24 2.67 -8.80
CA PHE A 60 -8.95 4.04 -9.29
C PHE A 60 -10.04 5.03 -8.92
N PRO A 61 -9.63 6.30 -8.69
CA PRO A 61 -10.51 7.28 -8.08
C PRO A 61 -11.65 7.69 -8.97
N ARG A 62 -12.77 7.96 -8.31
CA ARG A 62 -13.92 8.60 -8.90
C ARG A 62 -13.60 10.08 -9.15
N GLU A 63 -13.58 10.52 -10.40
CA GLU A 63 -13.56 11.95 -10.69
C GLU A 63 -14.91 12.55 -10.27
N THR A 64 -14.93 13.29 -9.16
CA THR A 64 -16.00 14.25 -8.89
C THR A 64 -15.80 15.42 -9.84
N GLN A 65 -16.46 15.37 -11.00
CA GLN A 65 -16.53 16.51 -11.91
C GLN A 65 -17.25 17.67 -11.20
N GLY A 66 -16.52 18.76 -11.03
CA GLY A 66 -17.11 20.06 -10.72
C GLY A 66 -16.95 20.48 -9.26
N GLU A 67 -15.77 20.97 -8.92
CA GLU A 67 -15.63 22.24 -8.18
C GLU A 67 -14.17 22.68 -8.26
N SER A 68 -13.95 23.85 -8.87
CA SER A 68 -12.66 24.50 -9.00
C SER A 68 -12.14 24.91 -7.62
N SER A 69 -11.54 23.95 -6.92
CA SER A 69 -10.89 24.19 -5.63
C SER A 69 -9.69 25.10 -5.86
N GLN A 70 -9.69 26.22 -5.14
CA GLN A 70 -8.62 27.21 -5.09
C GLN A 70 -7.27 26.50 -4.97
N GLN A 71 -6.28 26.93 -5.76
CA GLN A 71 -4.89 26.47 -5.68
C GLN A 71 -4.31 26.83 -4.30
N GLY A 72 -4.65 26.05 -3.28
CA GLY A 72 -4.05 26.06 -1.97
C GLY A 72 -2.57 25.71 -2.09
N ARG A 73 -1.76 26.31 -1.22
CA ARG A 73 -0.31 26.07 -1.14
C ARG A 73 -0.07 24.56 -0.98
N LYS A 74 0.60 23.96 -1.97
CA LYS A 74 0.95 22.53 -1.95
C LYS A 74 2.01 22.31 -0.88
N THR A 75 1.68 21.54 0.16
CA THR A 75 2.68 21.03 1.08
C THR A 75 3.59 20.11 0.28
N ARG A 76 4.89 20.36 0.29
CA ARG A 76 5.83 19.60 -0.53
C ARG A 76 6.58 18.63 0.37
N VAL A 77 6.35 17.34 0.15
CA VAL A 77 7.18 16.28 0.73
C VAL A 77 8.65 16.58 0.41
N PRO A 78 9.54 16.64 1.42
CA PRO A 78 10.96 16.87 1.19
C PRO A 78 11.56 15.77 0.29
N PRO A 79 12.39 16.13 -0.71
CA PRO A 79 12.92 15.16 -1.67
C PRO A 79 13.85 14.12 -1.02
N ASN A 80 14.56 14.47 0.05
CA ASN A 80 15.41 13.55 0.81
C ASN A 80 14.61 12.42 1.46
N CYS A 81 13.40 12.69 1.96
CA CYS A 81 12.55 11.65 2.55
C CYS A 81 12.17 10.57 1.54
N LEU A 82 11.98 10.91 0.26
CA LEU A 82 11.68 9.93 -0.78
C LEU A 82 12.85 9.00 -1.06
N GLN A 83 14.08 9.53 -0.99
CA GLN A 83 15.29 8.74 -1.16
C GLN A 83 15.45 7.77 0.01
N GLU A 84 15.43 8.28 1.25
CA GLU A 84 15.57 7.49 2.48
C GLU A 84 14.52 6.37 2.57
N LEU A 85 13.25 6.67 2.25
CA LEU A 85 12.18 5.68 2.25
C LEU A 85 12.39 4.57 1.22
N SER A 86 13.12 4.86 0.15
CA SER A 86 13.38 3.89 -0.90
C SER A 86 14.63 3.05 -0.62
N GLU A 87 15.44 3.36 0.39
CA GLU A 87 16.70 2.66 0.63
C GLU A 87 16.48 1.21 1.15
N PRO A 88 17.39 0.27 0.85
CA PRO A 88 17.35 -1.08 1.42
C PRO A 88 17.40 -1.09 2.95
N SER A 89 18.03 -0.08 3.55
CA SER A 89 18.12 0.14 5.01
C SER A 89 16.87 0.78 5.61
N LEU A 90 15.77 0.90 4.85
CA LEU A 90 14.51 1.42 5.36
C LEU A 90 14.16 0.76 6.70
N SER A 91 13.84 1.57 7.70
CA SER A 91 13.28 1.07 8.95
C SER A 91 11.91 1.70 9.12
N LEU A 92 10.91 0.85 9.37
CA LEU A 92 9.56 1.29 9.68
C LEU A 92 9.34 1.08 11.18
N PRO A 93 8.74 2.05 11.90
CA PRO A 93 8.15 3.31 11.40
C PRO A 93 9.19 4.37 10.98
N PHE A 94 8.86 5.15 9.94
CA PHE A 94 9.65 6.27 9.43
C PHE A 94 8.91 7.59 9.65
N ARG A 95 9.60 8.57 10.24
CA ARG A 95 9.04 9.88 10.58
C ARG A 95 9.29 10.89 9.45
N VAL A 96 8.25 11.56 9.00
CA VAL A 96 8.35 12.69 8.06
C VAL A 96 7.86 13.95 8.75
N GLU A 97 8.74 14.93 8.89
CA GLU A 97 8.39 16.24 9.43
C GLU A 97 7.98 17.17 8.30
N LEU A 98 6.73 17.64 8.31
CA LEU A 98 6.27 18.64 7.36
C LEU A 98 6.68 20.03 7.87
N LEU A 99 7.32 20.82 7.00
CA LEU A 99 7.59 22.22 7.28
C LEU A 99 6.37 23.04 6.90
N ASP A 100 5.75 23.68 7.90
CA ASP A 100 4.67 24.64 7.66
C ASP A 100 5.22 25.83 6.85
N HIS A 101 4.90 25.90 5.56
CA HIS A 101 5.27 27.03 4.70
C HIS A 101 4.42 28.30 4.96
N THR A 102 3.79 28.43 6.13
CA THR A 102 2.80 29.49 6.37
C THR A 102 3.40 30.89 6.45
N ASN A 103 4.70 31.07 6.76
CA ASN A 103 5.23 32.39 7.13
C ASN A 103 6.34 33.04 6.27
N ASN A 104 6.86 32.43 5.20
CA ASN A 104 8.03 33.00 4.49
C ASN A 104 7.73 34.00 3.36
N ASN A 105 6.56 34.65 3.34
CA ASN A 105 6.28 35.71 2.35
C ASN A 105 6.72 37.13 2.77
N LYS A 106 7.52 37.27 3.85
CA LYS A 106 8.21 38.52 4.17
C LYS A 106 9.69 38.43 3.79
N GLY A 107 9.98 38.85 2.56
CA GLY A 107 11.26 39.43 2.13
C GLY A 107 12.54 38.70 2.52
N TYR A 108 12.96 37.71 1.74
CA TYR A 108 14.37 37.37 1.64
C TYR A 108 15.01 38.21 0.52
N SER A 109 15.58 39.34 0.92
CA SER A 109 16.67 39.99 0.18
C SER A 109 17.89 39.07 0.22
N SER A 110 18.39 38.71 -0.95
CA SER A 110 19.56 37.86 -1.16
C SER A 110 20.81 38.39 -0.44
N SER A 111 21.26 37.68 0.59
CA SER A 111 22.66 37.73 1.03
C SER A 111 23.35 36.43 0.63
N SER A 112 24.34 36.56 -0.24
CA SER A 112 25.24 35.50 -0.67
C SER A 112 26.18 35.13 0.48
N ALA A 113 26.11 33.88 0.95
CA ALA A 113 27.14 33.31 1.82
C ALA A 113 28.20 32.59 0.98
N GLN A 114 29.43 33.09 1.04
CA GLN A 114 30.64 32.41 0.61
C GLN A 114 30.97 31.28 1.61
N THR A 115 31.08 30.04 1.12
CA THR A 115 31.74 28.95 1.85
C THR A 115 33.17 28.81 1.37
N SER A 116 34.12 29.22 2.21
CA SER A 116 35.54 28.92 2.08
C SER A 116 35.82 27.53 2.63
N ALA A 117 36.40 26.66 1.81
CA ALA A 117 36.90 25.35 2.21
C ALA A 117 38.34 25.49 2.73
N SER A 118 38.62 24.93 3.90
CA SER A 118 39.97 24.63 4.36
C SER A 118 40.05 23.13 4.65
N ASN A 119 40.91 22.45 3.89
CA ASN A 119 41.37 21.09 4.12
C ASN A 119 42.42 21.11 5.24
N GLU A 120 42.25 20.31 6.28
CA GLU A 120 43.38 19.76 7.02
C GLU A 120 43.21 18.25 7.17
N LEU A 121 44.26 17.57 6.74
CA LEU A 121 44.45 16.14 6.63
C LEU A 121 45.39 15.76 7.79
N GLU A 122 44.90 15.00 8.77
CA GLU A 122 45.77 14.30 9.72
C GLU A 122 45.48 12.80 9.69
N THR A 123 46.43 12.07 9.12
CA THR A 123 46.57 10.63 9.17
C THR A 123 47.22 10.23 10.50
N THR A 124 46.56 9.37 11.27
CA THR A 124 47.22 8.60 12.33
C THR A 124 46.93 7.11 12.16
N VAL A 125 48.01 6.36 12.01
CA VAL A 125 48.07 4.89 11.94
C VAL A 125 48.04 4.35 13.37
N GLY A 126 47.14 3.40 13.64
CA GLY A 126 47.05 2.69 14.92
C GLY A 126 46.43 1.31 14.74
N SER A 127 47.14 0.31 15.22
CA SER A 127 47.04 -1.15 15.09
C SER A 127 45.75 -1.84 15.54
N GLU A 128 45.56 -3.04 14.98
CA GLU A 128 44.62 -4.11 15.31
C GLU A 128 44.73 -4.63 16.76
N GLU A 129 43.59 -4.96 17.40
CA GLU A 129 43.21 -6.30 17.93
C GLU A 129 42.02 -6.20 18.92
N ASP A 130 41.13 -7.21 18.86
CA ASP A 130 40.12 -7.65 19.83
C ASP A 130 38.94 -6.75 20.25
N ALA A 131 37.72 -7.13 19.83
CA ALA A 131 36.69 -7.65 20.75
C ALA A 131 35.32 -7.94 20.10
N MET A 132 34.83 -9.14 20.45
CA MET A 132 33.51 -9.73 20.32
C MET A 132 32.28 -8.82 20.59
N ALA A 133 31.28 -9.00 19.73
CA ALA A 133 29.85 -9.21 20.03
C ALA A 133 29.15 -8.30 21.07
N LYS A 134 28.46 -7.28 20.56
CA LYS A 134 27.14 -6.82 21.06
C LYS A 134 26.47 -5.91 20.03
N SER A 135 25.72 -6.49 19.09
CA SER A 135 24.82 -5.71 18.24
C SER A 135 23.49 -5.55 18.97
N ILE A 136 23.31 -4.40 19.60
CA ILE A 136 22.04 -3.93 20.16
C ILE A 136 21.24 -3.33 19.00
N SER A 137 20.01 -3.78 18.83
CA SER A 137 19.00 -3.13 17.97
C SER A 137 18.73 -1.73 18.52
N GLY A 138 19.45 -0.74 18.00
CA GLY A 138 19.27 0.66 18.30
C GLY A 138 18.53 1.33 17.15
N THR A 139 17.33 1.84 17.41
CA THR A 139 16.68 2.84 16.57
C THR A 139 17.59 4.07 16.56
N ILE A 140 18.27 4.34 15.45
CA ILE A 140 19.08 5.56 15.28
C ILE A 140 18.11 6.72 15.10
N THR A 141 17.80 7.42 16.18
CA THR A 141 17.17 8.74 16.14
C THR A 141 18.29 9.78 16.11
N THR A 142 18.66 10.24 14.91
CA THR A 142 19.63 11.33 14.74
C THR A 142 19.03 12.61 15.31
N THR A 143 19.34 12.92 16.57
CA THR A 143 18.84 14.11 17.26
C THR A 143 19.99 15.11 17.37
N LEU A 144 20.01 16.12 16.49
CA LEU A 144 20.90 17.27 16.61
C LEU A 144 20.42 18.16 17.76
N THR A 145 21.12 18.11 18.90
CA THR A 145 20.85 18.99 20.04
C THR A 145 21.49 20.36 19.83
N ALA A 146 20.70 21.34 19.41
CA ALA A 146 21.02 22.75 19.55
C ALA A 146 20.46 23.25 20.90
N SER A 147 21.30 23.89 21.71
CA SER A 147 20.91 24.52 22.96
C SER A 147 20.18 25.84 22.68
N GLU A 148 18.86 25.88 22.87
CA GLU A 148 18.06 27.09 22.70
C GLU A 148 17.68 27.73 24.05
N SER A 149 17.98 29.03 24.11
CA SER A 149 17.58 29.96 25.17
C SER A 149 16.08 30.24 25.10
N LYS A 150 15.43 30.14 26.27
CA LYS A 150 14.00 30.29 26.51
C LYS A 150 13.51 31.71 26.17
N VAL A 151 12.80 31.87 25.06
CA VAL A 151 11.98 33.05 24.75
C VAL A 151 10.51 32.64 24.83
N GLU A 152 9.82 33.11 25.87
CA GLU A 152 8.40 32.84 26.09
C GLU A 152 7.56 33.86 25.30
N GLY A 153 6.84 33.41 24.26
CA GLY A 153 5.86 34.27 23.58
C GLY A 153 5.46 33.93 22.14
N GLU A 154 5.97 32.88 21.51
CA GLU A 154 5.59 32.54 20.13
C GLU A 154 4.47 31.50 20.09
N SER A 155 3.39 31.81 19.35
CA SER A 155 2.36 30.84 18.99
C SER A 155 3.01 29.76 18.12
N SER A 156 3.40 28.65 18.74
CA SER A 156 4.03 27.53 18.07
C SER A 156 3.07 27.01 16.99
N SER A 157 3.37 27.32 15.72
CA SER A 157 2.69 26.65 14.59
C SER A 157 2.82 25.16 14.82
N ALA A 158 1.69 24.47 14.94
CA ALA A 158 1.68 23.07 15.30
C ALA A 158 2.32 22.26 14.16
N LYS A 159 3.58 21.86 14.37
CA LYS A 159 4.34 21.08 13.40
C LYS A 159 3.64 19.75 13.13
N THR A 160 3.12 19.59 11.92
CA THR A 160 2.46 18.34 11.53
C THR A 160 3.53 17.27 11.28
N THR A 161 3.47 16.18 12.05
CA THR A 161 4.33 15.02 11.87
C THR A 161 3.54 13.90 11.18
N LEU A 162 4.12 13.35 10.12
CA LEU A 162 3.60 12.15 9.46
C LEU A 162 4.44 10.93 9.84
N TRP A 163 3.79 9.78 9.85
CA TRP A 163 4.39 8.49 10.10
C TRP A 163 4.10 7.56 8.94
N VAL A 164 5.15 7.03 8.32
CA VAL A 164 5.06 5.91 7.39
C VAL A 164 5.41 4.64 8.14
N ARG A 165 4.49 3.68 8.20
CA ARG A 165 4.69 2.45 8.98
C ARG A 165 3.91 1.30 8.38
N GLN A 166 4.17 0.09 8.84
CA GLN A 166 3.32 -1.04 8.49
C GLN A 166 1.96 -0.93 9.22
N MET A 167 0.91 -1.45 8.59
CA MET A 167 -0.44 -1.50 9.13
C MET A 167 -0.49 -2.36 10.40
N ARG A 168 -1.17 -1.85 11.43
CA ARG A 168 -1.47 -2.51 12.70
C ARG A 168 -2.95 -2.87 12.77
N ASP A 169 -3.33 -3.65 13.79
CA ASP A 169 -4.72 -4.06 14.01
C ASP A 169 -5.63 -2.85 14.29
N GLU A 170 -5.11 -1.81 14.95
CA GLU A 170 -5.87 -0.60 15.29
C GLU A 170 -6.23 0.24 14.06
N ASP A 171 -5.47 0.13 12.97
CA ASP A 171 -5.73 0.86 11.72
C ASP A 171 -6.88 0.25 10.93
N LEU A 172 -7.21 -1.01 11.18
CA LEU A 172 -8.04 -1.83 10.32
C LEU A 172 -9.43 -1.21 10.11
N ALA A 173 -10.02 -0.63 11.15
CA ALA A 173 -11.32 0.03 11.04
C ALA A 173 -11.27 1.26 10.13
N GLN A 174 -10.24 2.11 10.28
CA GLN A 174 -10.05 3.30 9.44
C GLN A 174 -9.78 2.92 7.98
N VAL A 175 -8.93 1.91 7.76
CA VAL A 175 -8.58 1.43 6.42
C VAL A 175 -9.80 0.81 5.71
N VAL A 176 -10.57 -0.03 6.39
CA VAL A 176 -11.82 -0.59 5.85
C VAL A 176 -12.78 0.53 5.47
N GLN A 177 -12.96 1.52 6.34
CA GLN A 177 -13.81 2.67 6.05
C GLN A 177 -13.31 3.44 4.82
N MET A 178 -12.01 3.73 4.73
CA MET A 178 -11.42 4.40 3.57
C MET A 178 -11.67 3.64 2.27
N CYS A 179 -11.46 2.32 2.26
CA CYS A 179 -11.71 1.51 1.09
C CYS A 179 -13.20 1.42 0.72
N VAL A 180 -14.12 1.38 1.69
CA VAL A 180 -15.56 1.39 1.42
C VAL A 180 -16.02 2.74 0.88
N LEU A 181 -15.45 3.84 1.36
CA LEU A 181 -15.75 5.17 0.82
C LEU A 181 -15.29 5.30 -0.64
N GLU A 182 -14.11 4.76 -0.96
CA GLU A 182 -13.56 4.84 -2.30
C GLU A 182 -14.25 3.89 -3.29
N PHE A 183 -14.44 2.63 -2.89
CA PHE A 183 -14.84 1.54 -3.80
C PHE A 183 -16.27 1.05 -3.58
N GLY A 184 -16.93 1.52 -2.53
CA GLY A 184 -18.31 1.15 -2.23
C GLY A 184 -19.32 1.77 -3.21
N SER A 185 -20.50 1.17 -3.22
CA SER A 185 -21.68 1.72 -3.88
C SER A 185 -22.02 3.08 -3.26
N GLN A 186 -22.29 4.05 -4.13
CA GLN A 186 -22.80 5.34 -3.69
C GLN A 186 -24.16 5.13 -3.04
N VAL A 187 -24.23 5.49 -1.77
CA VAL A 187 -25.48 5.48 -1.02
C VAL A 187 -26.19 6.78 -1.35
N PRO A 188 -27.36 6.75 -2.02
CA PRO A 188 -28.13 7.95 -2.26
C PRO A 188 -28.50 8.58 -0.91
N GLU A 189 -28.44 9.91 -0.82
CA GLU A 189 -28.89 10.60 0.38
C GLU A 189 -30.34 10.24 0.71
N LYS A 190 -30.60 9.86 1.96
CA LYS A 190 -31.92 9.46 2.40
C LYS A 190 -32.86 10.68 2.39
N LYS A 191 -33.72 10.76 1.38
CA LYS A 191 -34.76 11.79 1.29
C LYS A 191 -36.02 11.35 2.06
N PRO A 192 -36.76 12.27 2.71
CA PRO A 192 -37.95 11.93 3.48
C PRO A 192 -39.10 11.36 2.63
N ASN A 193 -39.16 11.69 1.33
CA ASN A 193 -40.19 11.22 0.39
C ASN A 193 -39.57 10.38 -0.75
N MET A 194 -38.80 9.37 -0.37
CA MET A 194 -38.11 8.48 -1.30
C MET A 194 -39.09 7.48 -1.94
N SER A 195 -38.97 7.20 -3.24
CA SER A 195 -39.81 6.18 -3.89
C SER A 195 -39.50 4.78 -3.35
N ALA A 196 -40.42 3.82 -3.56
CA ALA A 196 -40.16 2.43 -3.16
C ALA A 196 -38.91 1.86 -3.84
N GLN A 197 -38.66 2.23 -5.10
CA GLN A 197 -37.48 1.80 -5.84
C GLN A 197 -36.19 2.39 -5.26
N ASP A 198 -36.18 3.70 -4.98
CA ASP A 198 -35.03 4.37 -4.39
C ASP A 198 -34.71 3.80 -2.98
N MET A 199 -35.74 3.40 -2.22
CA MET A 199 -35.57 2.73 -0.93
C MET A 199 -34.93 1.35 -1.10
N ILE A 200 -35.35 0.58 -2.10
CA ILE A 200 -34.75 -0.71 -2.45
C ILE A 200 -33.27 -0.51 -2.81
N ASP A 201 -32.97 0.43 -3.71
CA ASP A 201 -31.61 0.73 -4.16
C ASP A 201 -30.73 1.21 -3.00
N TYR A 202 -31.26 2.06 -2.11
CA TYR A 202 -30.57 2.49 -0.89
C TYR A 202 -30.20 1.29 -0.01
N VAL A 203 -31.14 0.38 0.25
CA VAL A 203 -30.89 -0.81 1.08
C VAL A 203 -29.86 -1.73 0.42
N PHE A 204 -29.96 -1.97 -0.89
CA PHE A 204 -28.98 -2.78 -1.62
C PHE A 204 -27.58 -2.16 -1.54
N SER A 205 -27.41 -0.86 -1.76
CA SER A 205 -26.12 -0.19 -1.61
C SER A 205 -25.51 -0.35 -0.20
N GLN A 206 -26.35 -0.33 0.85
CA GLN A 206 -25.88 -0.57 2.22
C GLN A 206 -25.39 -2.01 2.42
N TYR A 207 -26.11 -3.00 1.88
CA TYR A 207 -25.68 -4.40 1.95
C TYR A 207 -24.41 -4.66 1.14
N GLU A 208 -24.31 -4.11 -0.07
CA GLU A 208 -23.10 -4.20 -0.89
C GLU A 208 -21.88 -3.63 -0.14
N ASN A 209 -22.03 -2.43 0.44
CA ASN A 209 -20.95 -1.80 1.22
C ASN A 209 -20.58 -2.61 2.47
N ALA A 210 -21.55 -3.22 3.16
CA ALA A 210 -21.30 -4.07 4.31
C ALA A 210 -20.55 -5.36 3.94
N ILE A 211 -20.92 -5.98 2.81
CA ILE A 211 -20.23 -7.17 2.28
C ILE A 211 -18.80 -6.81 1.85
N LEU A 212 -18.64 -5.70 1.12
CA LEU A 212 -17.34 -5.18 0.73
C LEU A 212 -16.46 -4.91 1.95
N ALA A 213 -17.01 -4.25 2.98
CA ALA A 213 -16.31 -3.99 4.25
C ALA A 213 -15.83 -5.28 4.91
N LEU A 214 -16.67 -6.31 4.95
CA LEU A 214 -16.32 -7.62 5.52
C LEU A 214 -15.19 -8.30 4.73
N ILE A 215 -15.24 -8.29 3.40
CA ILE A 215 -14.21 -8.88 2.54
C ILE A 215 -12.86 -8.16 2.75
N ILE A 216 -12.87 -6.82 2.76
CA ILE A 216 -11.67 -6.02 3.02
C ILE A 216 -11.13 -6.30 4.42
N TRP A 217 -12.01 -6.32 5.43
CA TRP A 217 -11.62 -6.59 6.82
C TRP A 217 -10.95 -7.96 6.97
N LEU A 218 -11.53 -9.01 6.37
CA LEU A 218 -10.95 -10.35 6.37
C LEU A 218 -9.60 -10.39 5.65
N GLY A 219 -9.54 -9.81 4.44
CA GLY A 219 -8.32 -9.76 3.64
C GLY A 219 -7.18 -9.01 4.33
N MET A 220 -7.46 -7.86 4.95
CA MET A 220 -6.47 -7.05 5.65
C MET A 220 -6.04 -7.69 6.98
N SER A 221 -6.97 -8.30 7.73
CA SER A 221 -6.63 -9.05 8.95
C SER A 221 -5.65 -10.20 8.67
N GLN A 222 -5.89 -10.96 7.59
CA GLN A 222 -4.98 -12.03 7.18
C GLN A 222 -3.58 -11.50 6.85
N ARG A 223 -3.48 -10.32 6.21
CA ARG A 223 -2.20 -9.68 5.88
C ARG A 223 -1.44 -9.27 7.14
N ILE A 224 -2.12 -8.65 8.11
CA ILE A 224 -1.51 -8.26 9.40
C ILE A 224 -1.00 -9.50 10.13
N GLN A 225 -1.82 -10.55 10.26
CA GLN A 225 -1.42 -11.77 10.96
C GLN A 225 -0.21 -12.45 10.32
N ARG A 226 -0.17 -12.54 8.99
CA ARG A 226 0.97 -13.12 8.27
C ARG A 226 2.25 -12.33 8.48
N ARG A 227 2.15 -11.01 8.48
CA ARG A 227 3.30 -10.12 8.78
C ARG A 227 3.84 -10.38 10.17
N VAL A 228 2.97 -10.36 11.19
CA VAL A 228 3.36 -10.59 12.60
C VAL A 228 4.02 -11.97 12.76
N LEU A 229 3.42 -13.02 12.19
CA LEU A 229 4.01 -14.36 12.21
C LEU A 229 5.36 -14.43 11.49
N GLY A 230 5.50 -13.71 10.38
CA GLY A 230 6.76 -13.57 9.66
C GLY A 230 7.83 -12.93 10.54
N GLU A 231 7.55 -11.77 11.13
CA GLU A 231 8.47 -11.04 12.01
C GLU A 231 8.90 -11.84 13.25
N ASP A 232 7.96 -12.53 13.90
CA ASP A 232 8.25 -13.37 15.06
C ASP A 232 9.15 -14.56 14.68
N SER A 233 8.98 -15.11 13.48
CA SER A 233 9.88 -16.15 12.98
C SER A 233 11.32 -15.63 12.81
N ILE A 234 11.50 -14.40 12.33
CA ILE A 234 12.84 -13.78 12.18
C ILE A 234 13.50 -13.58 13.54
N LYS A 235 12.74 -13.07 14.54
CA LYS A 235 13.26 -12.78 15.87
C LYS A 235 13.69 -14.04 16.63
N ASN A 236 12.92 -15.12 16.51
CA ASN A 236 13.12 -16.33 17.32
C ASN A 236 14.23 -17.26 16.80
N GLN A 237 14.58 -17.21 15.52
CA GLN A 237 15.49 -18.20 14.93
C GLN A 237 16.98 -17.86 15.09
N GLY A 238 17.33 -16.64 15.54
CA GLY A 238 18.72 -16.20 15.50
C GLY A 238 19.25 -16.17 14.06
N ALA A 239 20.43 -15.59 13.85
CA ALA A 239 20.96 -15.40 12.50
C ALA A 239 21.38 -16.69 11.77
N GLU A 240 21.26 -17.88 12.38
CA GLU A 240 21.98 -19.08 11.92
C GLU A 240 21.12 -20.19 11.29
N SER A 241 19.79 -20.18 11.41
CA SER A 241 18.97 -21.22 10.76
C SER A 241 18.51 -20.82 9.36
N SER A 242 19.28 -21.23 8.36
CA SER A 242 19.00 -21.06 6.93
C SER A 242 17.86 -21.96 6.39
N ASN A 243 17.21 -22.77 7.23
CA ASN A 243 16.15 -23.67 6.80
C ASN A 243 14.78 -22.98 6.79
N MET A 244 14.47 -22.43 5.61
CA MET A 244 13.14 -22.11 5.11
C MET A 244 12.33 -21.14 5.99
N MET A 245 12.86 -19.92 6.08
CA MET A 245 12.15 -18.75 6.60
C MET A 245 11.21 -18.23 5.51
N TYR A 246 9.91 -18.07 5.82
CA TYR A 246 8.97 -17.41 4.91
C TYR A 246 9.22 -15.89 4.99
N PRO A 247 9.80 -15.25 3.95
CA PRO A 247 9.91 -13.80 3.97
C PRO A 247 8.49 -13.21 4.01
N PRO A 248 8.29 -12.04 4.64
CA PRO A 248 7.00 -11.37 4.65
C PRO A 248 6.62 -11.04 3.20
N ASP A 249 5.78 -11.88 2.60
CA ASP A 249 5.45 -11.90 1.18
C ASP A 249 4.29 -10.96 0.81
N HIS A 250 3.82 -10.22 1.82
CA HIS A 250 2.70 -9.33 1.73
C HIS A 250 2.78 -8.28 2.85
N ASN A 251 2.75 -7.00 2.49
CA ASN A 251 2.81 -5.90 3.43
C ASN A 251 1.84 -4.78 3.02
N VAL A 252 1.22 -4.16 4.03
CA VAL A 252 0.42 -2.95 3.87
C VAL A 252 1.12 -1.85 4.63
N VAL A 253 1.50 -0.80 3.92
CA VAL A 253 2.10 0.42 4.46
C VAL A 253 0.99 1.44 4.68
N CYS A 254 0.94 2.03 5.86
CA CYS A 254 0.06 3.13 6.23
C CYS A 254 0.87 4.42 6.32
N LEU A 255 0.27 5.51 5.84
CA LEU A 255 0.66 6.87 6.15
C LEU A 255 -0.35 7.41 7.17
N SER A 256 0.12 7.95 8.29
CA SER A 256 -0.72 8.48 9.36
C SER A 256 -0.21 9.80 9.92
N THR A 257 -1.09 10.62 10.49
CA THR A 257 -0.70 11.78 11.32
C THR A 257 -0.52 11.34 12.76
N GLY A 258 0.41 11.93 13.50
CA GLY A 258 0.50 11.68 14.95
C GLY A 258 1.39 12.69 15.67
N ASN A 259 0.98 13.08 16.88
CA ASN A 259 1.72 14.01 17.75
C ASN A 259 2.91 13.35 18.49
N GLY A 260 3.17 12.06 18.24
CA GLY A 260 4.26 11.29 18.83
C GLY A 260 4.11 9.80 18.53
N ILE A 261 5.15 9.00 18.78
CA ILE A 261 5.14 7.54 18.56
C ILE A 261 4.17 6.83 19.51
N ASP A 262 3.96 7.39 20.70
CA ASP A 262 3.26 6.69 21.79
C ASP A 262 1.76 6.98 21.88
N ASN A 263 1.26 8.03 21.19
CA ASN A 263 -0.15 8.42 21.22
C ASN A 263 -0.90 7.86 20.00
N ILE A 264 -1.10 6.55 20.01
CA ILE A 264 -1.80 5.80 18.95
C ILE A 264 -3.27 6.24 18.80
N GLU A 265 -3.93 6.64 19.89
CA GLU A 265 -5.37 6.95 19.90
C GLU A 265 -5.74 8.15 19.01
N ASP A 266 -4.80 9.07 18.80
CA ASP A 266 -5.00 10.27 17.96
C ASP A 266 -4.49 10.08 16.52
N GLU A 267 -3.99 8.88 16.17
CA GLU A 267 -3.47 8.63 14.83
C GLU A 267 -4.58 8.50 13.79
N VAL A 268 -4.51 9.32 12.76
CA VAL A 268 -5.43 9.29 11.62
C VAL A 268 -4.71 8.72 10.41
N VAL A 269 -5.20 7.62 9.86
CA VAL A 269 -4.63 7.01 8.65
C VAL A 269 -5.02 7.85 7.44
N LEU A 270 -4.05 8.48 6.80
CA LEU A 270 -4.24 9.34 5.63
C LEU A 270 -4.20 8.57 4.31
N GLY A 271 -3.51 7.43 4.28
CA GLY A 271 -3.34 6.64 3.08
C GLY A 271 -2.75 5.27 3.35
N ILE A 272 -2.92 4.37 2.39
CA ILE A 272 -2.35 3.03 2.41
C ILE A 272 -1.70 2.69 1.07
N ALA A 273 -0.70 1.83 1.10
CA ALA A 273 -0.23 1.11 -0.07
C ALA A 273 0.06 -0.36 0.24
N GLU A 274 -0.29 -1.24 -0.68
CA GLU A 274 -0.09 -2.69 -0.55
C GLU A 274 0.99 -3.15 -1.51
N VAL A 275 1.97 -3.89 -0.99
CA VAL A 275 3.02 -4.53 -1.78
C VAL A 275 3.09 -6.01 -1.43
N SER A 276 3.18 -6.87 -2.45
CA SER A 276 3.20 -8.32 -2.25
C SER A 276 3.98 -9.04 -3.34
N LEU A 277 4.40 -10.27 -3.05
CA LEU A 277 4.99 -11.16 -4.04
C LEU A 277 3.88 -11.82 -4.86
N GLN A 278 3.86 -11.52 -6.16
CA GLN A 278 2.94 -12.06 -7.15
C GLN A 278 3.71 -12.67 -8.33
N PRO A 279 3.12 -13.62 -9.07
CA PRO A 279 3.68 -14.05 -10.34
C PRO A 279 3.73 -12.87 -11.31
N LEU A 280 4.81 -12.75 -12.08
CA LEU A 280 4.96 -11.72 -13.13
C LEU A 280 4.05 -12.05 -14.33
N ASN A 281 2.77 -11.72 -14.15
CA ASN A 281 1.69 -11.93 -15.09
C ASN A 281 0.82 -10.66 -15.23
N PRO A 282 0.93 -9.93 -16.34
CA PRO A 282 0.18 -8.71 -16.60
C PRO A 282 -1.31 -8.94 -16.91
N GLU A 283 -1.75 -10.18 -17.12
CA GLU A 283 -3.17 -10.49 -17.35
C GLU A 283 -3.92 -10.79 -16.05
N ARG A 284 -3.25 -10.66 -14.89
CA ARG A 284 -3.82 -10.99 -13.58
C ARG A 284 -3.55 -9.88 -12.57
N SER A 285 -4.56 -9.61 -11.75
CA SER A 285 -4.46 -8.82 -10.53
C SER A 285 -4.06 -9.68 -9.34
N SER A 286 -3.66 -9.03 -8.25
CA SER A 286 -3.49 -9.70 -6.96
C SER A 286 -4.84 -10.21 -6.46
N PRO A 287 -4.93 -11.47 -5.99
CA PRO A 287 -6.17 -11.98 -5.41
C PRO A 287 -6.54 -11.18 -4.14
N PRO A 288 -7.85 -11.06 -3.82
CA PRO A 288 -8.30 -10.37 -2.61
C PRO A 288 -7.80 -11.06 -1.33
N TYR A 289 -7.63 -12.38 -1.38
CA TYR A 289 -7.14 -13.22 -0.29
C TYR A 289 -5.66 -13.56 -0.48
N VAL A 290 -4.91 -13.56 0.63
CA VAL A 290 -3.51 -13.93 0.60
C VAL A 290 -3.40 -15.45 0.63
N LEU A 291 -2.97 -16.03 -0.47
CA LEU A 291 -2.65 -17.46 -0.54
C LEU A 291 -1.46 -17.76 0.37
N SER A 292 -1.52 -18.89 1.07
CA SER A 292 -0.40 -19.38 1.87
C SER A 292 0.84 -19.66 1.00
N HIS A 293 2.04 -19.49 1.56
CA HIS A 293 3.29 -19.64 0.79
C HIS A 293 3.41 -21.04 0.16
N TRP A 294 3.10 -22.08 0.92
CA TRP A 294 3.10 -23.45 0.40
C TRP A 294 2.18 -23.62 -0.81
N PHE A 295 1.06 -22.89 -0.84
CA PHE A 295 0.12 -22.93 -1.95
C PHE A 295 0.66 -22.13 -3.14
N LYS A 296 1.35 -21.00 -2.89
CA LYS A 296 2.09 -20.26 -3.92
C LYS A 296 3.20 -21.12 -4.54
N GLU A 297 3.99 -21.84 -3.74
CA GLU A 297 5.02 -22.78 -4.21
C GLU A 297 4.42 -23.93 -5.01
N PHE A 298 3.35 -24.53 -4.50
CA PHE A 298 2.61 -25.59 -5.19
C PHE A 298 2.11 -25.11 -6.56
N MET A 299 1.46 -23.94 -6.61
CA MET A 299 0.99 -23.32 -7.85
C MET A 299 2.14 -22.93 -8.77
N GLY A 300 3.27 -22.45 -8.24
CA GLY A 300 4.46 -22.13 -9.01
C GLY A 300 5.07 -23.36 -9.69
N ASN A 301 5.07 -24.52 -9.01
CA ASN A 301 5.53 -25.77 -9.60
C ASN A 301 4.61 -26.28 -10.71
N MET A 302 3.30 -26.00 -10.63
CA MET A 302 2.35 -26.33 -11.70
C MET A 302 2.42 -25.36 -12.87
N ILE A 303 2.60 -24.07 -12.60
CA ILE A 303 2.72 -22.99 -13.58
C ILE A 303 4.22 -22.78 -13.86
N LYS A 304 4.82 -23.72 -14.59
CA LYS A 304 6.21 -23.60 -15.02
C LYS A 304 6.43 -22.24 -15.72
N ASP A 305 7.50 -21.55 -15.33
CA ASP A 305 8.05 -20.35 -15.98
C ASP A 305 7.45 -18.97 -15.62
N GLN A 306 6.88 -18.78 -14.43
CA GLN A 306 6.58 -17.42 -13.93
C GLN A 306 7.43 -17.03 -12.73
N PRO A 307 8.42 -16.12 -12.90
CA PRO A 307 9.14 -15.57 -11.77
C PRO A 307 8.19 -14.77 -10.87
N TRP A 308 8.43 -14.85 -9.56
CA TRP A 308 7.76 -14.02 -8.57
C TRP A 308 8.45 -12.67 -8.48
N GLY A 309 7.68 -11.60 -8.30
CA GLY A 309 8.22 -10.26 -8.12
C GLY A 309 7.33 -9.41 -7.21
N PRO A 310 7.90 -8.35 -6.61
CA PRO A 310 7.13 -7.34 -5.90
C PRO A 310 6.14 -6.67 -6.83
N TYR A 311 4.90 -6.64 -6.38
CA TYR A 311 3.77 -6.08 -7.08
C TYR A 311 2.99 -5.17 -6.13
N VAL A 312 2.80 -3.90 -6.54
CA VAL A 312 1.96 -2.94 -5.83
C VAL A 312 0.54 -3.05 -6.39
N SER A 313 -0.41 -3.45 -5.54
CA SER A 313 -1.80 -3.66 -5.93
C SER A 313 -2.69 -2.46 -5.65
N ASN A 314 -2.57 -1.89 -4.45
CA ASN A 314 -3.49 -0.90 -3.91
C ASN A 314 -2.70 0.31 -3.44
N VAL A 315 -3.05 1.50 -3.91
CA VAL A 315 -2.53 2.77 -3.39
C VAL A 315 -3.71 3.70 -3.21
N LEU A 316 -4.02 4.07 -1.98
CA LEU A 316 -5.17 4.89 -1.64
C LEU A 316 -4.73 6.02 -0.71
N VAL A 317 -5.17 7.24 -1.00
CA VAL A 317 -5.02 8.41 -0.14
C VAL A 317 -6.40 9.04 0.01
N ARG A 318 -6.76 9.41 1.24
CA ARG A 318 -8.03 10.10 1.53
C ARG A 318 -8.22 11.30 0.61
N ASP A 319 -9.46 11.52 0.18
CA ASP A 319 -9.82 12.55 -0.80
C ASP A 319 -9.32 13.93 -0.40
N GLU A 320 -9.52 14.30 0.86
CA GLU A 320 -9.11 15.56 1.45
C GLU A 320 -7.58 15.75 1.56
N CYS A 321 -6.81 14.68 1.35
CA CYS A 321 -5.35 14.65 1.44
C CYS A 321 -4.66 14.44 0.08
N ARG A 322 -5.42 14.36 -1.02
CA ARG A 322 -4.85 14.20 -2.37
C ARG A 322 -4.14 15.48 -2.81
N GLY A 323 -3.11 15.33 -3.64
CA GLY A 323 -2.32 16.47 -4.14
C GLY A 323 -1.16 16.92 -3.23
N GLU A 324 -1.10 16.45 -1.99
CA GLU A 324 -0.03 16.75 -1.01
C GLU A 324 1.22 15.88 -1.17
N GLY A 325 1.28 15.02 -2.20
CA GLY A 325 2.43 14.17 -2.47
C GLY A 325 2.53 12.90 -1.59
N TYR A 326 1.52 12.62 -0.77
CA TYR A 326 1.47 11.43 0.09
C TYR A 326 1.59 10.09 -0.65
N SER A 327 1.04 9.98 -1.86
CA SER A 327 1.23 8.79 -2.70
C SER A 327 2.71 8.55 -3.04
N LYS A 328 3.54 9.60 -3.10
CA LYS A 328 5.00 9.44 -3.34
C LYS A 328 5.69 8.81 -2.13
N LEU A 329 5.31 9.21 -0.92
CA LEU A 329 5.83 8.60 0.33
C LEU A 329 5.46 7.12 0.40
N LEU A 330 4.19 6.79 0.13
CA LEU A 330 3.69 5.42 0.12
C LEU A 330 4.43 4.56 -0.93
N MET A 331 4.57 5.06 -2.16
CA MET A 331 5.29 4.34 -3.21
C MET A 331 6.78 4.17 -2.90
N ALA A 332 7.46 5.20 -2.40
CA ALA A 332 8.86 5.10 -1.99
C ALA A 332 9.05 4.01 -0.93
N SER A 333 8.10 3.89 0.01
CA SER A 333 8.13 2.87 1.05
C SER A 333 7.93 1.46 0.50
N CYS A 334 7.01 1.27 -0.47
CA CYS A 334 6.87 -0.01 -1.17
C CYS A 334 8.14 -0.39 -1.94
N GLU A 335 8.83 0.59 -2.53
CA GLU A 335 10.11 0.40 -3.21
C GLU A 335 11.23 0.01 -2.23
N GLY A 336 11.30 0.65 -1.05
CA GLY A 336 12.23 0.27 0.02
C GLY A 336 12.00 -1.15 0.52
N LEU A 337 10.73 -1.52 0.75
CA LEU A 337 10.36 -2.90 1.11
C LEU A 337 10.74 -3.92 0.02
N ALA A 338 10.51 -3.60 -1.25
CA ALA A 338 10.92 -4.47 -2.35
C ALA A 338 12.45 -4.68 -2.38
N ARG A 339 13.24 -3.62 -2.13
CA ARG A 339 14.71 -3.74 -2.00
C ARG A 339 15.12 -4.57 -0.79
N GLN A 340 14.45 -4.43 0.35
CA GLN A 340 14.70 -5.26 1.54
C GLN A 340 14.48 -6.74 1.27
N TRP A 341 13.50 -7.07 0.43
CA TRP A 341 13.26 -8.45 -0.01
C TRP A 341 14.27 -8.94 -1.05
N GLY A 342 15.26 -8.14 -1.41
CA GLY A 342 16.32 -8.50 -2.36
C GLY A 342 15.94 -8.34 -3.83
N TYR A 343 14.85 -7.62 -4.13
CA TYR A 343 14.43 -7.40 -5.51
C TYR A 343 14.97 -6.08 -6.07
N ASP A 344 15.35 -6.12 -7.34
CA ASP A 344 15.86 -5.00 -8.14
C ASP A 344 14.76 -4.34 -8.99
N THR A 345 13.54 -4.87 -8.94
CA THR A 345 12.42 -4.44 -9.75
C THR A 345 11.12 -4.53 -8.96
N ILE A 346 10.20 -3.62 -9.27
CA ILE A 346 8.85 -3.59 -8.73
C ILE A 346 7.87 -3.31 -9.85
N THR A 347 6.70 -3.94 -9.80
CA THR A 347 5.66 -3.85 -10.83
C THR A 347 4.32 -3.39 -10.26
N LEU A 348 3.45 -2.84 -11.10
CA LEU A 348 2.08 -2.46 -10.73
C LEU A 348 1.17 -2.40 -11.95
N HIS A 349 -0.15 -2.38 -11.73
CA HIS A 349 -1.11 -1.98 -12.73
C HIS A 349 -1.62 -0.55 -12.46
N VAL A 350 -1.89 0.19 -13.53
CA VAL A 350 -2.60 1.48 -13.49
C VAL A 350 -3.68 1.49 -14.57
N ASP A 351 -4.80 2.19 -14.33
CA ASP A 351 -5.84 2.38 -15.34
C ASP A 351 -5.25 2.95 -16.62
N ALA A 352 -5.59 2.35 -17.76
CA ALA A 352 -5.20 2.84 -19.07
C ALA A 352 -6.10 3.97 -19.56
N ASP A 353 -7.29 4.13 -18.98
CA ASP A 353 -8.21 5.22 -19.31
C ASP A 353 -7.55 6.58 -19.04
N MET A 354 -7.56 7.44 -20.07
CA MET A 354 -6.84 8.72 -20.05
C MET A 354 -7.56 9.81 -19.24
N VAL A 355 -8.76 9.54 -18.74
CA VAL A 355 -9.52 10.45 -17.88
C VAL A 355 -9.27 10.03 -16.43
N SER A 356 -9.78 8.85 -16.05
CA SER A 356 -9.69 8.32 -14.68
C SER A 356 -8.28 7.92 -14.26
N GLY A 357 -7.45 7.42 -15.18
CA GLY A 357 -6.08 6.97 -14.91
C GLY A 357 -5.02 8.06 -14.98
N GLN A 358 -5.33 9.25 -15.53
CA GLN A 358 -4.33 10.24 -15.92
C GLN A 358 -3.41 10.67 -14.76
N ALA A 359 -4.01 10.95 -13.60
CA ALA A 359 -3.28 11.41 -12.42
C ALA A 359 -2.30 10.34 -11.91
N ALA A 360 -2.75 9.08 -11.84
CA ALA A 360 -1.93 7.95 -11.39
C ALA A 360 -0.82 7.63 -12.41
N GLN A 361 -1.14 7.61 -13.70
CA GLN A 361 -0.13 7.44 -14.76
C GLN A 361 0.94 8.54 -14.70
N GLY A 362 0.54 9.79 -14.49
CA GLY A 362 1.45 10.92 -14.31
C GLY A 362 2.36 10.76 -13.09
N LEU A 363 1.81 10.33 -11.96
CA LEU A 363 2.55 10.01 -10.74
C LEU A 363 3.61 8.93 -11.01
N TYR A 364 3.20 7.78 -11.53
CA TYR A 364 4.12 6.65 -11.74
C TYR A 364 5.20 6.97 -12.76
N LYS A 365 4.87 7.69 -13.83
CA LYS A 365 5.87 8.18 -14.80
C LYS A 365 6.88 9.12 -14.15
N GLN A 366 6.45 10.04 -13.27
CA GLN A 366 7.36 10.91 -12.50
C GLN A 366 8.26 10.12 -11.54
N LEU A 367 7.76 9.00 -11.00
CA LEU A 367 8.52 8.11 -10.14
C LEU A 367 9.47 7.17 -10.93
N GLY A 368 9.47 7.23 -12.27
CA GLY A 368 10.37 6.45 -13.13
C GLY A 368 9.84 5.08 -13.56
N TYR A 369 8.55 4.81 -13.35
CA TYR A 369 7.91 3.60 -13.87
C TYR A 369 7.74 3.69 -15.39
N LYS A 370 7.90 2.55 -16.07
CA LYS A 370 7.79 2.41 -17.52
C LYS A 370 6.90 1.21 -17.86
N GLY A 371 6.19 1.28 -18.98
CA GLY A 371 5.42 0.14 -19.49
C GLY A 371 6.29 -1.09 -19.68
N LEU A 372 5.86 -2.23 -19.15
CA LEU A 372 6.56 -3.50 -19.27
C LEU A 372 5.91 -4.35 -20.36
N VAL A 373 6.67 -4.55 -21.44
CA VAL A 373 6.27 -5.41 -22.55
C VAL A 373 6.89 -6.79 -22.36
N LEU A 374 6.06 -7.82 -22.32
CA LEU A 374 6.51 -9.20 -22.15
C LEU A 374 6.32 -9.97 -23.46
N ASP A 375 7.42 -10.42 -24.07
CA ASP A 375 7.45 -11.11 -25.37
C ASP A 375 6.49 -12.29 -25.46
N LYS A 376 6.32 -13.02 -24.35
CA LYS A 376 5.42 -14.18 -24.26
C LYS A 376 3.95 -13.82 -24.53
N PHE A 377 3.55 -12.57 -24.27
CA PHE A 377 2.19 -12.08 -24.50
C PHE A 377 2.03 -11.42 -25.87
N LEU A 378 3.08 -10.78 -26.40
CA LEU A 378 3.04 -10.22 -27.77
C LEU A 378 2.69 -11.29 -28.80
N LYS A 379 3.32 -12.47 -28.71
CA LYS A 379 3.13 -13.59 -29.66
C LYS A 379 1.76 -14.25 -29.56
N LYS A 380 1.08 -14.15 -28.41
CA LYS A 380 -0.22 -14.79 -28.16
C LYS A 380 -1.41 -13.88 -28.44
N SER A 381 -1.17 -12.60 -28.73
CA SER A 381 -2.17 -11.57 -28.43
C SER A 381 -3.43 -11.69 -29.28
N LYS A 382 -4.56 -11.94 -28.59
CA LYS A 382 -5.93 -11.61 -29.03
C LYS A 382 -6.17 -10.09 -29.19
N PHE A 383 -5.08 -9.30 -29.20
CA PHE A 383 -5.07 -7.86 -29.07
C PHE A 383 -4.32 -7.17 -30.21
N GLN A 384 -4.04 -7.87 -31.31
CA GLN A 384 -3.50 -7.24 -32.52
C GLN A 384 -4.33 -6.04 -32.99
N TRP A 385 -5.63 -6.02 -32.67
CA TRP A 385 -6.54 -4.91 -32.95
C TRP A 385 -6.17 -3.59 -32.24
N MET A 386 -5.42 -3.64 -31.13
CA MET A 386 -4.99 -2.43 -30.39
C MET A 386 -3.80 -1.72 -31.05
N GLY A 387 -3.21 -2.31 -32.09
CA GLY A 387 -2.03 -1.79 -32.76
C GLY A 387 -0.73 -2.01 -31.96
N PRO A 388 0.42 -2.05 -32.64
CA PRO A 388 1.72 -2.29 -32.00
C PRO A 388 2.13 -1.16 -31.04
N GLU A 389 1.66 0.06 -31.25
CA GLU A 389 2.00 1.22 -30.42
C GLU A 389 1.48 1.08 -28.98
N MET A 390 0.23 0.62 -28.79
CA MET A 390 -0.37 0.47 -27.47
C MET A 390 0.24 -0.71 -26.70
N ALA A 391 0.59 -1.79 -27.40
CA ALA A 391 1.30 -2.93 -26.80
C ALA A 391 2.67 -2.50 -26.23
N ASN A 392 3.36 -1.58 -26.90
CA ASN A 392 4.65 -1.05 -26.46
C ASN A 392 4.54 -0.18 -25.19
N LEU A 393 3.34 0.29 -24.84
CA LEU A 393 3.08 1.00 -23.59
C LEU A 393 2.83 0.06 -22.40
N GLY A 394 2.84 -1.26 -22.62
CA GLY A 394 2.50 -2.25 -21.60
C GLY A 394 1.00 -2.33 -21.33
N LEU A 395 0.15 -2.16 -22.35
CA LEU A 395 -1.30 -2.30 -22.21
C LEU A 395 -1.74 -3.77 -22.20
N TYR A 396 -2.51 -4.18 -21.19
CA TYR A 396 -3.06 -5.52 -21.04
C TYR A 396 -4.53 -5.47 -20.62
N MET A 397 -5.30 -6.52 -20.95
CA MET A 397 -6.68 -6.67 -20.50
C MET A 397 -6.72 -7.55 -19.26
N VAL A 398 -7.08 -6.98 -18.11
CA VAL A 398 -7.26 -7.70 -16.85
C VAL A 398 -8.75 -7.72 -16.54
N GLU A 399 -9.36 -8.90 -16.62
CA GLU A 399 -10.79 -9.10 -16.37
C GLU A 399 -11.74 -8.24 -17.23
N GLY A 400 -11.29 -7.85 -18.42
CA GLY A 400 -12.04 -6.98 -19.33
C GLY A 400 -11.79 -5.48 -19.13
N ILE A 401 -10.89 -5.11 -18.21
CA ILE A 401 -10.47 -3.73 -17.96
C ILE A 401 -9.09 -3.51 -18.61
N PRO A 402 -8.92 -2.46 -19.43
CA PRO A 402 -7.63 -2.12 -20.00
C PRO A 402 -6.74 -1.46 -18.92
N LEU A 403 -5.59 -2.08 -18.62
CA LEU A 403 -4.63 -1.58 -17.64
C LEU A 403 -3.23 -1.50 -18.24
N LEU A 404 -2.47 -0.48 -17.84
CA LEU A 404 -1.05 -0.41 -18.11
C LEU A 404 -0.29 -1.18 -17.02
N TYR A 405 0.49 -2.17 -17.42
CA TYR A 405 1.40 -2.88 -16.55
C TYR A 405 2.75 -2.18 -16.55
N LEU A 406 3.08 -1.56 -15.43
CA LEU A 406 4.27 -0.74 -15.28
C LEU A 406 5.32 -1.45 -14.42
N GLN A 407 6.60 -1.20 -14.73
CA GLN A 407 7.75 -1.67 -13.98
C GLN A 407 8.70 -0.51 -13.70
N LYS A 408 9.32 -0.53 -12.52
CA LYS A 408 10.46 0.32 -12.17
C LYS A 408 11.65 -0.55 -11.80
N LYS A 409 12.82 -0.19 -12.31
CA LYS A 409 14.11 -0.71 -11.83
C LYS A 409 14.52 0.04 -10.57
N LEU A 410 14.73 -0.70 -9.50
CA LEU A 410 15.23 -0.24 -8.22
C LEU A 410 16.76 -0.27 -8.31
N ASN A 411 17.34 0.71 -9.01
CA ASN A 411 18.81 0.79 -9.15
C ASN A 411 19.47 0.67 -7.77
N ASN A 412 20.54 -0.13 -7.69
CA ASN A 412 21.47 -0.06 -6.58
C ASN A 412 22.12 1.32 -6.63
N LEU A 413 21.73 2.23 -5.74
CA LEU A 413 22.31 3.58 -5.63
C LEU A 413 23.84 3.55 -5.53
N ASN A 414 24.41 2.41 -5.11
CA ASN A 414 25.84 2.20 -4.96
C ASN A 414 26.61 1.96 -6.27
N GLN A 415 25.95 1.78 -7.43
CA GLN A 415 26.64 1.50 -8.71
C GLN A 415 26.89 2.73 -9.59
N SER A 416 26.42 3.93 -9.21
CA SER A 416 26.62 5.15 -10.00
C SER A 416 27.81 6.02 -9.56
N SER A 417 28.58 5.58 -8.55
CA SER A 417 29.71 6.33 -7.97
C SER A 417 31.07 5.65 -8.15
N SER A 418 31.15 4.61 -8.98
CA SER A 418 32.39 3.97 -9.45
C SER A 418 32.58 4.22 -10.93
#